data_AF-A0A920J0L5-F1
#
_entry.id   AF-A0A920J0L5-F1
#
_cell.length_a   1.000
_cell.length_b   1.000
_cell.length_c   1.000
_cell.angle_alpha   90.00
_cell.angle_beta   90.00
_cell.angle_gamma   90.00
#
_symmetry.space_group_name_H-M   'P 1'
#
loop_
_entity.id
_entity.type
_entity.pdbx_description
1 polymer ?
#
loop_
_entity_poly.entity_id
_entity_poly.type
_entity_poly.pdbx_seq_one_letter_code
_entity_poly.pdbx_strand_id
1 'polypeptide(L)' 'MVDVCPVDCIYSKEGDNQLFINPEECIDCAACEPVCPESAIFAEDDVPDDQKEFIKANYDYDYDDSEPGHNV' A
#
# COMPACT_ATOMS: atom_id res chain seq x y z
N MET A 1 10.05 -1.58 -1.86
CA MET A 1 8.90 -1.99 -1.03
C MET A 1 7.92 -2.87 -1.80
N VAL A 2 7.66 -2.61 -3.09
CA VAL A 2 6.81 -3.51 -3.89
C VAL A 2 7.43 -4.90 -4.03
N ASP A 3 8.72 -4.98 -4.37
CA ASP A 3 9.42 -6.26 -4.61
C ASP A 3 9.52 -7.21 -3.39
N VAL A 4 9.14 -6.75 -2.20
CA VAL A 4 9.17 -7.58 -0.97
C VAL A 4 7.78 -8.06 -0.54
N CYS A 5 6.72 -7.59 -1.19
CA CYS A 5 5.37 -8.04 -0.91
C CYS A 5 5.19 -9.48 -1.45
N PRO A 6 4.92 -10.49 -0.61
CA PRO A 6 4.83 -11.88 -1.05
C PRO A 6 3.56 -12.21 -1.86
N VAL A 7 2.60 -11.28 -1.88
CA VAL A 7 1.30 -11.42 -2.55
C VAL A 7 1.07 -10.32 -3.59
N ASP A 8 2.09 -9.51 -3.89
CA ASP A 8 2.04 -8.43 -4.87
C ASP A 8 0.90 -7.40 -4.67
N CYS A 9 0.39 -7.23 -3.45
CA CYS A 9 -0.79 -6.39 -3.17
C CYS A 9 -0.52 -4.86 -3.09
N ILE A 10 0.53 -4.35 -3.73
CA ILE A 10 0.89 -2.91 -3.71
C ILE A 10 0.75 -2.36 -5.12
N TYR A 11 -0.12 -1.38 -5.31
CA TYR A 11 -0.60 -0.93 -6.62
C TYR A 11 -0.35 0.56 -6.88
N SER A 12 -0.32 0.91 -8.16
CA SER A 12 -0.38 2.30 -8.64
C SER A 12 -0.83 2.34 -10.10
N LYS A 13 -1.46 3.44 -10.50
CA LYS A 13 -1.77 3.79 -11.88
C LYS A 13 -0.92 4.97 -12.35
N GLU A 14 -0.78 5.12 -13.67
CA GLU A 14 -0.16 6.31 -14.24
C GLU A 14 -0.92 7.57 -13.78
N GLY A 15 -0.18 8.52 -13.17
CA GLY A 15 -0.75 9.75 -12.63
C GLY A 15 -1.04 9.71 -11.13
N ASP A 16 -0.92 8.54 -10.48
CA ASP A 16 -0.97 8.49 -9.02
C ASP A 16 0.25 9.16 -8.40
N ASN A 17 0.03 9.78 -7.25
CA ASN A 17 1.06 10.46 -6.46
C ASN A 17 1.56 9.61 -5.27
N GLN A 18 1.01 8.42 -5.08
CA GLN A 18 1.36 7.48 -4.01
C GLN A 18 1.10 6.04 -4.46
N LEU A 19 1.61 5.07 -3.70
CA LEU A 19 1.25 3.66 -3.87
C LEU A 19 0.14 3.29 -2.89
N PHE A 20 -0.70 2.34 -3.27
CA PHE A 20 -1.83 1.86 -2.48
C PHE A 20 -1.67 0.38 -2.16
N ILE A 21 -1.87 -0.01 -0.91
CA ILE A 21 -1.85 -1.40 -0.44
C ILE A 21 -3.29 -1.90 -0.46
N ASN A 22 -3.60 -2.96 -1.21
CA ASN A 22 -4.92 -3.59 -1.20
C ASN A 22 -5.17 -4.30 0.13
N PRO A 23 -6.07 -3.79 1.00
CA PRO A 23 -6.27 -4.38 2.33
C PRO A 23 -6.93 -5.77 2.28
N GLU A 24 -7.67 -6.08 1.21
CA GLU A 24 -8.35 -7.37 1.04
C GLU A 24 -7.37 -8.48 0.59
N GLU A 25 -6.23 -8.11 0.01
CA GLU A 25 -5.18 -9.04 -0.41
C GLU A 25 -3.98 -9.07 0.54
N CYS A 26 -3.79 -8.00 1.33
CA CYS A 26 -2.74 -7.94 2.33
C CYS A 26 -2.90 -9.08 3.34
N ILE A 27 -1.79 -9.76 3.65
CA ILE A 27 -1.74 -10.90 4.58
C ILE A 27 -0.99 -10.57 5.88
N ASP A 28 -0.84 -9.29 6.21
CA ASP A 28 -0.19 -8.79 7.43
C ASP A 28 1.23 -9.35 7.68
N CYS A 29 2.00 -9.56 6.60
CA CYS A 29 3.35 -10.12 6.71
C CYS A 29 4.42 -9.13 7.21
N ALA A 30 4.10 -7.83 7.23
CA ALA A 30 4.99 -6.71 7.62
C ALA A 30 6.32 -6.61 6.85
N ALA A 31 6.48 -7.27 5.70
CA ALA A 31 7.74 -7.25 4.94
C ALA A 31 8.04 -5.87 4.31
N CYS A 32 7.00 -5.12 3.92
CA CYS A 32 7.11 -3.83 3.23
C CYS A 32 7.44 -2.65 4.16
N GLU A 33 7.01 -2.71 5.43
CA GLU A 33 7.20 -1.67 6.44
C GLU A 33 8.68 -1.27 6.64
N PRO A 34 9.60 -2.20 7.01
CA PRO A 34 10.98 -1.83 7.34
C PRO A 34 11.82 -1.40 6.13
N VAL A 35 11.33 -1.63 4.90
CA VAL A 35 12.03 -1.28 3.66
C VAL A 35 11.50 0.00 3.01
N CYS A 36 10.44 0.60 3.57
CA CYS A 36 9.91 1.86 3.08
C CYS A 36 10.89 3.00 3.43
N PRO A 37 11.47 3.70 2.44
CA PRO A 37 12.49 4.72 2.71
C PRO A 37 11.94 5.90 3.51
N GLU A 38 10.66 6.23 3.32
CA GLU A 38 9.97 7.33 3.99
C GLU A 38 9.25 6.90 5.28
N SER A 39 9.32 5.61 5.65
CA SER A 39 8.61 5.05 6.80
C SER A 39 7.10 5.38 6.78
N ALA A 40 6.48 5.25 5.61
CA ALA A 40 5.08 5.65 5.35
C ALA A 40 4.06 4.49 5.39
N ILE A 41 4.52 3.27 5.70
CA ILE A 41 3.67 2.07 5.78
C ILE A 41 3.48 1.73 7.26
N PHE A 42 2.24 1.47 7.66
CA PHE A 42 1.85 1.12 9.02
C PHE A 42 0.86 -0.06 8.97
N ALA A 43 0.81 -0.87 10.03
CA ALA A 43 -0.36 -1.70 10.28
C ALA A 43 -1.58 -0.80 10.50
N GLU A 44 -2.78 -1.27 10.12
CA GLU A 44 -4.01 -0.44 10.18
C GLU A 44 -4.26 0.15 11.57
N ASP A 45 -4.05 -0.67 12.62
CA ASP A 45 -4.22 -0.26 14.02
C ASP A 45 -3.14 0.72 14.52
N ASP A 46 -2.01 0.82 13.81
CA ASP A 46 -0.84 1.63 14.16
C ASP A 46 -0.76 2.94 13.35
N VAL A 47 -1.71 3.20 12.44
CA VAL A 47 -1.76 4.44 11.66
C VAL A 47 -1.94 5.64 12.60
N PRO A 48 -1.07 6.67 12.53
CA PRO A 48 -1.21 7.89 13.31
C PRO A 48 -2.58 8.56 13.15
N ASP A 49 -3.09 9.18 14.23
CA ASP A 49 -4.43 9.79 14.25
C ASP A 49 -4.65 10.83 13.14
N ASP A 50 -3.59 11.54 12.75
CA ASP A 50 -3.58 12.56 11.70
C ASP A 50 -3.40 12.01 10.27
N GLN A 51 -3.36 10.67 10.13
CA GLN A 51 -3.18 9.95 8.86
C GLN A 51 -4.26 8.88 8.64
N LYS A 52 -5.25 8.78 9.53
CA LYS A 52 -6.31 7.75 9.45
C LYS A 52 -7.15 7.84 8.17
N GLU A 53 -7.18 8.98 7.50
CA GLU A 53 -7.80 9.13 6.18
C GLU A 53 -7.18 8.22 5.11
N PHE A 54 -5.89 7.88 5.25
CA PHE A 54 -5.19 7.02 4.29
C PHE A 54 -5.64 5.56 4.39
N ILE A 55 -6.15 5.10 5.54
CA ILE A 55 -6.78 3.78 5.64
C ILE A 55 -7.92 3.72 4.63
N LYS A 56 -8.84 4.68 4.70
CA LYS A 56 -9.97 4.75 3.76
C LYS A 56 -9.51 4.89 2.31
N ALA A 57 -8.47 5.68 2.06
CA ALA A 57 -7.93 5.86 0.71
C ALA A 57 -7.43 4.53 0.10
N ASN A 58 -6.85 3.64 0.90
CA ASN A 58 -6.46 2.30 0.44
C ASN A 58 -7.71 1.44 0.17
N TYR A 59 -8.68 1.35 1.07
CA TYR A 59 -9.91 0.57 0.83
C TYR A 59 -10.73 1.06 -0.37
N ASP A 60 -10.77 2.37 -0.63
CA ASP A 60 -11.52 2.96 -1.73
C ASP A 60 -10.79 2.93 -3.07
N TYR A 61 -9.49 2.58 -3.08
CA TYR A 61 -8.70 2.62 -4.30
C TYR A 61 -9.22 1.57 -5.30
N ASP A 62 -9.32 1.98 -6.56
CA ASP A 62 -9.80 1.11 -7.61
C ASP A 62 -8.66 0.22 -8.13
N TYR A 63 -8.66 -1.04 -7.71
CA TYR A 63 -7.61 -2.00 -8.04
C TYR A 63 -7.78 -2.69 -9.41
N ASP A 64 -8.99 -2.68 -9.99
CA ASP A 64 -9.34 -3.51 -11.17
C ASP A 64 -8.53 -3.15 -12.42
N ASP A 65 -8.19 -1.87 -12.57
CA ASP A 65 -7.38 -1.34 -13.68
C ASP A 65 -5.95 -0.95 -13.24
N SER A 66 -5.47 -1.47 -12.10
CA SER A 66 -4.11 -1.22 -11.61
C SER A 66 -3.26 -2.47 -11.69
N GLU A 67 -2.01 -2.32 -12.15
CA GLU A 67 -1.05 -3.41 -12.11
C GLU A 67 -0.35 -3.42 -10.75
N PRO A 68 -0.15 -4.61 -10.14
CA PRO A 68 0.76 -4.78 -9.01
C PRO A 68 2.10 -4.15 -9.34
N GLY A 69 2.58 -3.26 -8.47
CA GLY A 69 3.58 -2.22 -8.72
C GLY A 69 4.85 -2.68 -9.42
N HIS A 70 4.72 -2.92 -10.72
CA HIS A 70 5.83 -2.92 -11.64
C HIS A 70 6.11 -1.45 -11.92
N ASN A 71 7.25 -0.98 -11.41
CA ASN A 71 7.77 0.35 -11.59
C ASN A 71 7.42 0.91 -12.99
N VAL A 72 6.71 2.04 -13.03
CA VAL A 72 6.63 2.88 -14.24
C VAL A 72 8.01 3.11 -14.84
#